data_AF-A0A392UML3-F1
#
_entry.id   AF-A0A392UML3-F1
#
_cell.length_a   1.000
_cell.length_b   1.000
_cell.length_c   1.000
_cell.angle_alpha   90.00
_cell.angle_beta   90.00
_cell.angle_gamma   90.00
#
_symmetry.space_group_name_H-M   'P 1'
#
loop_
_entity.id
_entity.type
_entity.pdbx_description
1 polymer ?
#
loop_
_entity_poly.entity_id
_entity_poly.type
_entity_poly.pdbx_seq_one_letter_code
_entity_poly.pdbx_strand_id
1 'polypeptide(L)' 'MLLWQEFDLEIKDKKRTENLVADHLSRLVNNEVTKYEQEVLEEFPDEKLLMEQERPWFADMANYKASGLIPD' A
#
# COMPACT_ATOMS: atom_id res chain seq x y z
N MET A 1 0.35 -10.94 2.70
CA MET A 1 1.70 -11.08 2.12
C MET A 1 1.99 -9.75 1.45
N LEU A 2 2.87 -8.92 2.02
CA LEU A 2 3.12 -7.57 1.51
C LEU A 2 4.01 -7.67 0.27
N LEU A 3 3.54 -7.16 -0.87
CA LEU A 3 4.28 -7.17 -2.15
C LEU A 3 5.68 -6.55 -2.01
N TRP A 4 5.84 -5.61 -1.09
CA TRP A 4 7.10 -4.92 -0.79
C TRP A 4 8.17 -5.80 -0.15
N GLN A 5 7.81 -6.93 0.47
CA GLN A 5 8.79 -7.85 1.08
C GLN A 5 9.47 -8.76 0.04
N GLU A 6 8.93 -8.83 -1.17
CA GLU A 6 9.44 -9.68 -2.25
C GLU A 6 10.48 -8.96 -3.12
N PHE A 7 10.66 -7.65 -2.93
CA PHE A 7 11.57 -6.82 -3.72
C PHE A 7 12.44 -5.93 -2.82
N ASP A 8 13.75 -5.90 -3.10
CA ASP A 8 14.66 -4.92 -2.52
C ASP A 8 14.48 -3.56 -3.21
N LEU A 9 13.52 -2.76 -2.73
CA LEU A 9 13.20 -1.43 -3.26
C LEU A 9 13.65 -0.32 -2.31
N GLU A 10 14.31 0.70 -2.86
CA GLU A 10 14.63 1.95 -2.15
C GLU A 10 13.85 3.11 -2.81
N ILE A 11 12.89 3.70 -2.11
CA ILE A 11 12.11 4.84 -2.61
C ILE A 11 12.91 6.12 -2.43
N LYS A 12 13.18 6.82 -3.52
CA LYS A 12 13.82 8.16 -3.52
C LYS A 12 12.91 9.15 -4.19
N ASP A 13 12.63 10.25 -3.49
CA ASP A 13 11.97 11.39 -4.10
C ASP A 13 12.93 12.07 -5.09
N LYS A 14 12.44 12.34 -6.30
CA LYS A 14 13.20 13.03 -7.35
C LYS A 14 12.34 14.13 -7.92
N LYS A 15 12.96 15.28 -8.20
CA LYS A 15 12.27 16.37 -8.88
C LYS A 15 11.77 15.90 -10.25
N ARG A 16 10.59 16.37 -10.65
CA ARG A 16 10.00 16.06 -11.96
C ARG A 16 10.94 16.34 -13.14
N THR A 17 11.76 17.39 -13.03
CA THR A 17 12.78 17.77 -14.03
C THR A 17 13.90 16.75 -14.20
N GLU A 18 14.11 15.87 -13.22
CA GLU A 18 15.10 14.79 -13.26
C GLU A 18 14.46 13.47 -13.71
N ASN A 19 13.13 13.35 -13.61
CA ASN A 19 12.36 12.18 -14.02
C ASN A 19 11.61 12.41 -15.34
N LEU A 20 12.31 13.00 -16.33
CA LEU A 20 11.74 13.33 -17.64
C LEU A 20 11.23 12.10 -18.39
N VAL A 21 11.88 10.95 -18.18
CA VAL A 21 11.45 9.68 -18.80
C VAL A 21 10.08 9.26 -18.27
N ALA A 22 9.88 9.26 -16.95
CA ALA A 22 8.56 8.95 -16.40
C ALA A 22 7.51 10.01 -16.78
N ASP A 23 7.89 11.30 -16.84
CA ASP A 23 6.98 12.35 -17.29
C ASP A 23 6.57 12.21 -18.76
N HIS A 24 7.47 11.71 -19.62
CA HIS A 24 7.15 11.45 -21.01
C HIS A 24 6.29 10.19 -21.18
N LEU A 25 6.64 9.11 -20.47
CA LEU A 25 5.90 7.85 -20.51
C LEU A 25 4.50 7.98 -19.89
N SER A 26 4.33 8.75 -18.82
CA SER A 26 3.02 8.98 -18.19
C SER A 26 2.03 9.71 -19.09
N ARG A 27 2.52 10.41 -20.13
CA ARG A 27 1.68 11.11 -21.11
C ARG A 27 1.28 10.24 -22.30
N LEU A 28 1.83 9.03 -22.41
CA LEU A 28 1.44 8.11 -23.48
C LEU A 28 0.05 7.55 -23.16
N VAL A 29 -0.93 7.96 -23.97
CA VAL A 29 -2.28 7.41 -23.88
C VAL A 29 -2.29 6.06 -24.59
N ASN A 30 -2.41 4.99 -23.81
CA ASN A 30 -2.64 3.66 -24.35
C ASN A 30 -4.11 3.28 -24.14
N ASN A 31 -4.93 3.50 -25.17
CA ASN A 31 -6.38 3.26 -25.12
C ASN A 31 -6.78 1.84 -24.71
N GLU A 32 -5.93 0.84 -24.94
CA GLU A 32 -6.21 -0.54 -24.51
C GLU A 32 -6.01 -0.73 -23.01
N VAL A 33 -5.09 0.04 -22.40
CA VAL A 33 -4.75 -0.01 -20.98
C VAL A 33 -5.62 0.97 -20.19
N THR A 34 -5.71 2.23 -20.63
CA THR A 34 -6.44 3.31 -19.95
C THR A 34 -7.95 3.10 -19.93
N LYS A 35 -8.51 2.27 -20.84
CA LYS A 35 -9.94 1.91 -20.82
C LYS A 35 -10.35 1.13 -19.57
N TYR A 36 -9.41 0.42 -18.94
CA TYR A 36 -9.65 -0.39 -17.74
C TYR A 36 -9.01 0.21 -16.48
N GLU A 37 -8.29 1.33 -16.61
CA GLU A 37 -7.75 2.04 -15.46
C GLU A 37 -8.90 2.67 -14.67
N GLN A 38 -9.17 2.14 -13.47
CA GLN A 38 -10.02 2.79 -12.49
C GLN A 38 -9.29 4.00 -11.91
N GLU A 39 -10.05 5.00 -11.47
CA GLU A 39 -9.50 6.08 -10.65
C GLU A 39 -8.77 5.46 -9.46
N VAL A 40 -7.55 5.92 -9.19
CA VAL A 40 -6.79 5.50 -8.01
C VAL A 40 -7.55 6.03 -6.80
N LEU A 41 -8.30 5.16 -6.13
CA LEU A 41 -9.16 5.54 -5.01
C LEU A 41 -8.38 5.83 -3.70
N GLU A 42 -7.05 5.90 -3.76
CA GLU A 42 -6.12 6.01 -2.60
C GLU A 42 -6.53 5.13 -1.41
N GLU A 43 -7.13 3.98 -1.70
CA GLU A 43 -7.69 3.09 -0.69
C GLU A 43 -7.27 1.66 -1.04
N PHE A 44 -6.50 1.05 -0.15
CA PHE A 44 -6.17 -0.35 -0.31
C PHE A 44 -7.35 -1.21 0.15
N PRO A 45 -7.68 -2.31 -0.56
CA PRO A 45 -8.74 -3.23 -0.12
C PRO A 45 -8.54 -3.73 1.32
N ASP A 46 -7.28 -3.85 1.74
CA ASP A 46 -6.89 -4.32 3.08
C ASP A 46 -6.99 -3.23 4.17
N GLU A 47 -7.10 -1.95 3.81
CA GLU A 47 -7.33 -0.87 4.80
C GLU A 47 -8.75 -0.94 5.38
N LYS A 48 -9.74 -1.33 4.56
CA LYS A 48 -11.10 -1.65 5.04
C LYS A 48 -11.13 -2.87 5.95
N LEU A 49 -10.26 -3.85 5.70
CA LEU A 49 -10.14 -5.02 6.56
C LEU A 49 -9.69 -4.63 7.97
N LEU A 50 -8.82 -3.62 8.15
CA LEU A 50 -8.48 -3.14 9.49
C LEU A 50 -9.60 -2.33 10.15
N MET A 51 -10.35 -1.54 9.39
CA MET A 51 -11.48 -0.76 9.93
C MET A 51 -12.67 -1.62 10.33
N GLU A 52 -12.99 -2.68 9.57
CA GLU A 52 -14.08 -3.61 9.94
C GLU A 52 -13.71 -4.55 11.09
N GLN A 53 -12.41 -4.69 11.40
CA GLN A 53 -11.91 -5.57 12.44
C GLN A 53 -11.44 -4.75 13.64
N GLU A 54 -12.33 -3.96 14.26
CA GLU A 54 -12.25 -3.76 15.73
C GLU A 54 -12.57 -5.09 16.41
N ARG A 55 -11.70 -6.08 16.17
CA ARG A 55 -11.77 -7.37 16.84
C ARG A 55 -10.95 -7.20 18.12
N PRO A 56 -11.57 -7.26 19.30
CA PRO A 56 -10.85 -7.09 20.57
C PRO A 56 -9.66 -8.06 20.69
N TRP A 57 -9.78 -9.27 20.11
CA TRP A 57 -8.70 -10.26 20.11
C TRP A 57 -7.41 -9.81 19.40
N PHE A 58 -7.47 -8.86 18.46
CA PHE A 58 -6.26 -8.38 17.78
C PHE A 58 -5.40 -7.54 18.72
N ALA A 59 -6.03 -6.67 19.52
CA ALA A 59 -5.34 -5.89 20.55
C ALA A 59 -4.71 -6.82 21.58
N ASP A 60 -5.43 -7.86 21.99
CA ASP A 60 -4.98 -8.89 22.91
C ASP A 60 -3.73 -9.64 22.39
N MET A 61 -3.74 -10.06 21.12
CA MET A 61 -2.59 -10.71 20.50
C MET A 61 -1.39 -9.77 20.33
N ALA A 62 -1.62 -8.52 19.95
CA ALA A 62 -0.57 -7.52 19.80
C ALA A 62 0.08 -7.20 21.17
N ASN A 63 -0.74 -7.04 22.22
CA ASN A 63 -0.29 -6.81 23.59
C ASN A 63 0.51 -7.99 24.13
N TYR A 64 0.07 -9.24 23.87
CA TYR A 64 0.84 -10.43 24.22
C TYR A 64 2.20 -10.47 23.50
N LYS A 65 2.25 -10.14 22.20
CA LYS A 65 3.53 -10.10 21.47
C LYS A 65 4.49 -9.01 21.96
N ALA A 66 3.96 -7.86 22.37
CA ALA A 66 4.77 -6.74 22.82
C ALA A 66 5.24 -6.87 24.29
N SER A 67 4.37 -7.42 25.17
CA SER A 67 4.59 -7.46 26.61
C SER A 67 4.81 -8.87 27.20
N GLY A 68 4.45 -9.92 26.46
CA GLY A 68 4.44 -11.31 26.93
C GLY A 68 3.29 -11.66 27.89
N LEU A 69 2.42 -10.70 28.20
CA LEU A 69 1.33 -10.88 29.15
C LEU A 69 0.07 -11.36 28.44
N ILE A 70 -0.58 -12.38 29.02
CA ILE A 70 -1.86 -12.86 28.54
C ILE A 70 -2.93 -11.86 29.02
N PRO A 71 -3.75 -11.30 28.11
CA PRO A 71 -4.85 -10.43 28.49
C PRO A 71 -5.95 -11.21 29.22
N ASP A 72 -6.56 -10.56 30.21
CA ASP A 72 -7.57 -11.15 31.11
C ASP A 72 -8.91 -11.50 30.41
#